data_AF-A0A2S9DLB1-F1
#
_entry.id   AF-A0A2S9DLB1-F1
#
_cell.length_a   1.000
_cell.length_b   1.000
_cell.length_c   1.000
_cell.angle_alpha   90.00
_cell.angle_beta   90.00
_cell.angle_gamma   90.00
#
_symmetry.space_group_name_H-M   'P 1'
#
loop_
_entity.id
_entity.type
_entity.pdbx_description
1 polymer ?
#
loop_
_entity_poly.entity_id
_entity_poly.type
_entity_poly.pdbx_seq_one_letter_code
_entity_poly.pdbx_strand_id
1 'polypeptide(L)'
;MKDHDSMKPRRKTFKALVDIERDGDGDGWVTLDCFSTGLSRSRFYGIKRIGGLLTLRLSLSYLSQRFPIIENSESQWVQLGVASHASENSVEASVVMFGDNAEPVVLHIYDITPLKLSRDEYDAFMLADASRAPETLITGILDVSLQDAGQLSVAAYDVGQGNCNAIIDKFEHPRVFFDLGWAPNFHARTRPPRQPNFFSCDYVRVAPVVLSHWDMDHWSYAIARSKYNPKSLTTRHEFNRKALARFWIARPPERPEHQVSPLALSFYEALTKTQLMPGISAMLLWPDNCTQIPFSEGWLEACEPTRQTPADRNNTGIALFVQPKGQGPAILMTGDADFPSIPSLTSNRQLELAGMVAPHHGSKITVSAVPNPKPGTPMKLALSVGKGNEYGHPAQASLDAYKAAGWHGTAMLTQDRQVCQGDHIDEHAHGNILLKFSVDAEDPKCGCCSVLGGCLCMTPSTAPHIPPVAGVKPRRLL
;
A
#
# COMPACT_ATOMS: atom_id res chain seq x y z
N MET A 1 16.49 1.29 -44.21
CA MET A 1 17.58 2.12 -43.69
C MET A 1 16.98 3.25 -42.86
N LYS A 2 16.65 2.97 -41.60
CA LYS A 2 16.32 3.95 -40.56
C LYS A 2 17.00 3.48 -39.28
N ASP A 3 17.99 4.28 -38.89
CA ASP A 3 18.74 4.34 -37.64
C ASP A 3 19.52 3.10 -37.18
N HIS A 4 20.63 2.90 -37.89
CA HIS A 4 21.93 2.49 -37.35
C HIS A 4 22.49 3.48 -36.29
N ASP A 5 21.65 4.06 -35.43
CA ASP A 5 22.13 4.76 -34.23
C ASP A 5 22.25 3.72 -33.12
N SER A 6 23.27 2.87 -33.30
CA SER A 6 23.83 1.99 -32.28
C SER A 6 23.78 2.69 -30.92
N MET A 7 23.03 2.12 -29.98
CA MET A 7 22.87 2.65 -28.62
C MET A 7 24.23 2.82 -27.95
N LYS A 8 24.85 4.00 -28.07
CA LYS A 8 26.03 4.34 -27.27
C LYS A 8 25.71 4.04 -25.80
N PRO A 9 26.58 3.34 -25.06
CA PRO A 9 26.36 3.04 -23.66
C PRO A 9 25.99 4.33 -22.91
N ARG A 10 24.77 4.38 -22.38
CA ARG A 10 24.31 5.52 -21.60
C ARG A 10 24.66 5.27 -20.15
N ARG A 11 25.18 6.30 -19.50
CA ARG A 11 25.44 6.34 -18.07
C ARG A 11 24.78 7.57 -17.49
N LYS A 12 24.21 7.44 -16.30
CA LYS A 12 23.60 8.55 -15.57
C LYS A 12 23.75 8.33 -14.07
N THR A 13 23.83 9.42 -13.34
CA THR A 13 23.86 9.42 -11.88
C THR A 13 22.50 9.82 -11.32
N PHE A 14 22.10 9.16 -10.25
CA PHE A 14 20.88 9.44 -9.50
C PHE A 14 21.19 9.58 -8.01
N LYS A 15 20.26 10.19 -7.28
CA LYS A 15 20.17 10.10 -5.83
C LYS A 15 19.07 9.08 -5.51
N ALA A 16 19.33 8.12 -4.64
CA ALA A 16 18.41 7.03 -4.35
C ALA A 16 18.19 6.90 -2.84
N LEU A 17 16.93 6.73 -2.45
CA LEU A 17 16.58 6.22 -1.14
C LEU A 17 16.70 4.69 -1.18
N VAL A 18 17.40 4.12 -0.21
CA VAL A 18 17.60 2.68 -0.08
C VAL A 18 16.52 2.10 0.82
N ASP A 19 15.86 1.05 0.33
CA ASP A 19 14.86 0.30 1.06
C ASP A 19 15.17 -1.20 0.99
N ILE A 20 15.30 -1.85 2.14
CA ILE A 20 15.78 -3.21 2.29
C ILE A 20 14.71 -4.05 2.99
N GLU A 21 14.08 -4.93 2.20
CA GLU A 21 13.08 -5.86 2.68
C GLU A 21 13.77 -7.18 3.11
N ARG A 22 13.66 -7.54 4.40
CA ARG A 22 14.25 -8.75 5.00
C ARG A 22 13.20 -9.64 5.67
N ASP A 23 12.26 -10.16 4.90
CA ASP A 23 11.22 -11.04 5.48
C ASP A 23 11.72 -12.48 5.67
N GLY A 24 12.22 -12.86 6.84
CA GLY A 24 12.57 -14.27 7.17
C GLY A 24 13.95 -14.77 6.65
N ASP A 25 14.16 -16.10 6.65
CA ASP A 25 15.49 -16.75 6.54
C ASP A 25 16.08 -16.85 5.11
N GLY A 26 15.72 -15.92 4.21
CA GLY A 26 16.14 -15.94 2.79
C GLY A 26 16.91 -14.69 2.37
N ASP A 27 17.38 -14.69 1.12
CA ASP A 27 17.93 -13.49 0.48
C ASP A 27 16.87 -12.37 0.49
N GLY A 28 17.26 -11.20 0.98
CA GLY A 28 16.40 -10.02 1.01
C GLY A 28 16.31 -9.34 -0.35
N TRP A 29 15.47 -8.31 -0.45
CA TRP A 29 15.39 -7.46 -1.62
C TRP A 29 15.85 -6.05 -1.27
N VAL A 30 16.44 -5.37 -2.25
CA VAL A 30 16.71 -3.94 -2.18
C VAL A 30 15.89 -3.25 -3.25
N THR A 31 15.15 -2.23 -2.84
CA THR A 31 14.53 -1.24 -3.72
C THR A 31 15.32 0.06 -3.61
N LEU A 32 15.75 0.59 -4.76
CA LEU A 32 16.42 1.89 -4.87
C LEU A 32 15.47 2.83 -5.58
N ASP A 33 14.78 3.69 -4.84
CA ASP A 33 13.89 4.68 -5.43
C ASP A 33 14.63 6.00 -5.65
N CYS A 34 14.73 6.39 -6.92
CA CYS A 34 15.72 7.33 -7.39
C CYS A 34 15.09 8.57 -8.02
N PHE A 35 15.80 9.69 -7.88
CA PHE A 35 15.58 10.87 -8.70
C PHE A 35 16.90 11.40 -9.28
N SER A 36 16.79 12.05 -10.43
CA SER A 36 17.88 12.82 -11.01
C SER A 36 17.69 14.30 -10.67
N THR A 37 18.77 15.00 -10.35
CA THR A 37 18.73 16.45 -10.19
C THR A 37 18.59 17.10 -11.56
N GLY A 38 17.56 17.92 -11.75
CA GLY A 38 17.38 18.69 -12.98
C GLY A 38 16.69 20.00 -12.68
N LEU A 39 17.23 21.11 -13.18
CA LEU A 39 16.59 22.42 -13.10
C LEU A 39 15.45 22.47 -14.12
N SER A 40 14.22 22.18 -13.70
CA SER A 40 13.04 22.50 -14.50
C SER A 40 12.42 23.78 -13.96
N ARG A 41 12.50 24.86 -14.76
CA ARG A 41 11.78 26.11 -14.48
C ARG A 41 10.32 25.92 -14.87
N SER A 42 9.46 25.76 -13.88
CA SER A 42 8.02 25.93 -14.06
C SER A 42 7.70 27.43 -14.04
N ARG A 43 6.98 27.94 -15.05
CA ARG A 43 6.52 29.35 -15.07
C ARG A 43 5.61 29.71 -13.89
N PHE A 44 5.11 28.73 -13.15
CA PHE A 44 4.14 28.92 -12.06
C PHE A 44 4.66 28.53 -10.67
N TYR A 45 5.79 27.80 -10.55
CA TYR A 45 6.18 27.14 -9.29
C TYR A 45 7.66 27.25 -8.92
N GLY A 46 8.41 28.17 -9.53
CA GLY A 46 9.85 28.28 -9.26
C GLY A 46 10.64 27.05 -9.77
N ILE A 47 11.79 26.80 -9.16
CA ILE A 47 12.75 25.77 -9.57
C ILE A 47 12.30 24.40 -9.04
N LYS A 48 11.81 23.50 -9.90
CA LYS A 48 11.74 22.08 -9.57
C LYS A 48 13.17 21.54 -9.50
N ARG A 49 13.58 20.99 -8.35
CA ARG A 49 14.91 20.40 -8.14
C ARG A 49 14.93 18.87 -8.28
N ILE A 50 13.77 18.22 -8.14
CA ILE A 50 13.58 16.79 -8.38
C ILE A 50 13.19 16.60 -9.85
N GLY A 51 14.06 15.93 -10.59
CA GLY A 51 13.95 15.69 -12.03
C GLY A 51 13.31 14.35 -12.38
N GLY A 52 13.92 13.60 -13.30
CA GLY A 52 13.37 12.31 -13.73
C GLY A 52 13.53 11.23 -12.66
N LEU A 53 12.51 10.38 -12.53
CA LEU A 53 12.42 9.28 -11.57
C LEU A 53 13.00 7.99 -12.14
N LEU A 54 13.41 7.08 -11.28
CA LEU A 54 13.78 5.71 -11.62
C LEU A 54 13.66 4.87 -10.35
N THR A 55 12.99 3.73 -10.39
CA THR A 55 12.96 2.80 -9.25
C THR A 55 13.57 1.48 -9.71
N LEU A 56 14.58 1.00 -8.99
CA LEU A 56 15.28 -0.26 -9.29
C LEU A 56 15.06 -1.27 -8.17
N ARG A 57 14.98 -2.55 -8.52
CA ARG A 57 14.86 -3.65 -7.58
C ARG A 57 15.78 -4.80 -7.93
N LEU A 58 16.41 -5.39 -6.92
CA LEU A 58 17.34 -6.50 -7.03
C LEU A 58 17.55 -7.22 -5.69
N SER A 59 18.23 -8.35 -5.74
CA SER A 59 18.62 -9.15 -4.58
C SER A 59 19.61 -8.39 -3.68
N LEU A 60 19.39 -8.43 -2.37
CA LEU A 60 20.27 -7.81 -1.38
C LEU A 60 21.66 -8.45 -1.41
N SER A 61 21.75 -9.78 -1.38
CA SER A 61 23.04 -10.47 -1.39
C SER A 61 23.84 -10.20 -2.66
N TYR A 62 23.18 -10.13 -3.82
CA TYR A 62 23.86 -9.85 -5.09
C TYR A 62 24.40 -8.42 -5.13
N LEU A 63 23.63 -7.46 -4.59
CA LEU A 63 24.09 -6.09 -4.49
C LEU A 63 25.21 -5.92 -3.45
N SER A 64 25.10 -6.55 -2.28
CA SER A 64 26.07 -6.39 -1.20
C SER A 64 27.41 -7.05 -1.47
N GLN A 65 27.44 -8.16 -2.22
CA GLN A 65 28.69 -8.76 -2.72
C GLN A 65 29.53 -7.75 -3.51
N ARG A 66 28.89 -6.85 -4.24
CA ARG A 66 29.56 -5.83 -5.04
C ARG A 66 29.75 -4.50 -4.29
N PHE A 67 28.73 -4.08 -3.55
CA PHE A 67 28.71 -2.82 -2.81
C PHE A 67 28.32 -3.09 -1.35
N PRO A 68 29.25 -3.55 -0.49
CA PRO A 68 28.95 -3.97 0.89
C PRO A 68 28.31 -2.88 1.76
N ILE A 69 28.51 -1.61 1.40
CA ILE A 69 27.92 -0.47 2.11
C ILE A 69 26.39 -0.52 2.17
N ILE A 70 25.75 -1.18 1.20
CA ILE A 70 24.29 -1.23 1.11
C ILE A 70 23.65 -1.92 2.32
N GLU A 71 24.33 -2.89 2.95
CA GLU A 71 23.76 -3.68 4.06
C GLU A 71 23.39 -2.84 5.29
N ASN A 72 24.04 -1.68 5.44
CA ASN A 72 23.84 -0.73 6.54
C ASN A 72 23.22 0.59 6.06
N SER A 73 22.69 0.62 4.84
CA SER A 73 22.13 1.82 4.22
C SER A 73 20.60 1.86 4.27
N GLU A 74 19.95 1.00 5.06
CA GLU A 74 18.48 1.01 5.20
C GLU A 74 17.97 2.41 5.55
N SER A 75 17.00 2.89 4.78
CA SER A 75 16.41 4.23 4.92
C SER A 75 17.42 5.39 4.78
N GLN A 76 18.60 5.14 4.19
CA GLN A 76 19.62 6.15 3.90
C GLN A 76 19.65 6.52 2.41
N TRP A 77 20.27 7.67 2.12
CA TRP A 77 20.47 8.15 0.76
C TRP A 77 21.83 7.73 0.21
N VAL A 78 21.83 7.31 -1.05
CA VAL A 78 23.04 7.02 -1.82
C VAL A 78 23.04 7.77 -3.15
N GLN A 79 24.22 8.05 -3.67
CA GLN A 79 24.42 8.41 -5.06
C GLN A 79 24.67 7.12 -5.86
N LEU A 80 23.92 6.96 -6.95
CA LEU A 80 23.86 5.75 -7.75
C LEU A 80 24.30 6.02 -9.18
N GLY A 81 25.32 5.29 -9.65
CA GLY A 81 25.71 5.24 -11.05
C GLY A 81 24.97 4.13 -11.81
N VAL A 82 24.15 4.49 -12.80
CA VAL A 82 23.34 3.55 -13.59
C VAL A 82 23.73 3.60 -15.06
N ALA A 83 23.83 2.44 -15.69
CA ALA A 83 24.15 2.27 -17.10
C ALA A 83 23.09 1.43 -17.84
N SER A 84 22.94 1.68 -19.14
CA SER A 84 22.05 0.90 -20.00
C SER A 84 22.64 -0.41 -20.49
N HIS A 85 23.92 -0.68 -20.23
CA HIS A 85 24.63 -1.89 -20.64
C HIS A 85 25.53 -2.38 -19.50
N ALA A 86 25.73 -3.69 -19.45
CA ALA A 86 26.63 -4.33 -18.51
C ALA A 86 28.08 -3.84 -18.68
N SER A 87 28.80 -3.87 -17.58
CA SER A 87 30.26 -3.74 -17.51
C SER A 87 30.78 -4.78 -16.51
N GLU A 88 32.08 -5.06 -16.56
CA GLU A 88 32.75 -6.02 -15.65
C GLU A 88 32.44 -5.77 -14.16
N ASN A 89 32.17 -4.51 -13.82
CA ASN A 89 32.03 -4.02 -12.45
C ASN A 89 30.59 -3.65 -12.05
N SER A 90 29.59 -4.01 -12.88
CA SER A 90 28.20 -3.62 -12.64
C SER A 90 27.28 -4.78 -12.25
N VAL A 91 26.24 -4.48 -11.47
CA VAL A 91 25.20 -5.41 -11.00
C VAL A 91 23.92 -5.17 -11.78
N GLU A 92 23.27 -6.23 -12.23
CA GLU A 92 21.97 -6.16 -12.90
C GLU A 92 20.84 -5.79 -11.92
N ALA A 93 19.96 -4.86 -12.33
CA ALA A 93 18.80 -4.44 -11.57
C ALA A 93 17.57 -4.29 -12.46
N SER A 94 16.42 -4.76 -11.98
CA SER A 94 15.14 -4.65 -12.68
C SER A 94 14.53 -3.27 -12.44
N VAL A 95 13.99 -2.64 -13.48
CA VAL A 95 13.23 -1.40 -13.35
C VAL A 95 11.82 -1.73 -12.84
N VAL A 96 11.41 -1.06 -11.76
CA VAL A 96 10.06 -1.17 -11.23
C VAL A 96 9.10 -0.33 -12.07
N MET A 97 8.02 -0.96 -12.51
CA MET A 97 7.02 -0.41 -13.40
C MET A 97 5.61 -0.80 -12.94
N PHE A 98 4.63 0.02 -13.29
CA PHE A 98 3.23 -0.15 -12.87
C PHE A 98 2.27 -0.16 -14.05
N GLY A 99 1.10 -0.77 -13.83
CA GLY A 99 0.09 -1.07 -14.85
C GLY A 99 0.31 -2.41 -15.53
N ASP A 100 -0.54 -2.73 -16.51
CA ASP A 100 -0.54 -4.02 -17.22
C ASP A 100 0.30 -4.02 -18.50
N ASN A 101 0.78 -2.85 -18.93
CA ASN A 101 1.56 -2.68 -20.17
C ASN A 101 3.08 -2.57 -19.94
N ALA A 102 3.56 -3.00 -18.76
CA ALA A 102 4.96 -2.82 -18.39
C ALA A 102 5.85 -3.93 -18.99
N GLU A 103 6.61 -3.61 -20.04
CA GLU A 103 7.69 -4.47 -20.50
C GLU A 103 8.81 -4.52 -19.45
N PRO A 104 9.42 -5.70 -19.20
CA PRO A 104 10.59 -5.81 -18.34
C PRO A 104 11.74 -4.96 -18.89
N VAL A 105 12.27 -4.07 -18.06
CA VAL A 105 13.45 -3.28 -18.37
C VAL A 105 14.51 -3.58 -17.34
N VAL A 106 15.73 -3.79 -17.81
CA VAL A 106 16.89 -4.09 -16.97
C VAL A 106 17.93 -3.00 -17.16
N LEU A 107 18.55 -2.58 -16.05
CA LEU A 107 19.66 -1.62 -16.02
C LEU A 107 20.81 -2.17 -15.17
N HIS A 108 21.96 -1.52 -15.25
CA HIS A 108 23.16 -1.96 -14.55
C HIS A 108 23.69 -0.89 -13.61
N ILE A 109 23.82 -1.24 -12.33
CA ILE A 109 24.39 -0.38 -11.30
C ILE A 109 25.91 -0.56 -11.30
N TYR A 110 26.67 0.50 -11.56
CA TYR A 110 28.13 0.44 -11.62
C TYR A 110 28.84 1.24 -10.50
N ASP A 111 28.10 2.03 -9.72
CA ASP A 111 28.64 2.81 -8.61
C ASP A 111 27.56 3.07 -7.54
N ILE A 112 27.95 2.97 -6.26
CA ILE A 112 27.12 3.33 -5.10
C ILE A 112 28.02 4.03 -4.09
N THR A 113 27.65 5.25 -3.70
CA THR A 113 28.34 6.01 -2.64
C THR A 113 27.35 6.64 -1.68
N PRO A 114 27.64 6.74 -0.37
CA PRO A 114 26.76 7.42 0.58
C PRO A 114 26.53 8.87 0.18
N LEU A 115 25.32 9.36 0.42
CA LEU A 115 24.93 10.71 0.08
C LEU A 115 24.20 11.37 1.23
N LYS A 116 24.54 12.63 1.50
CA LYS A 116 23.72 13.52 2.32
C LYS A 116 22.93 14.44 1.41
N LEU A 117 21.61 14.49 1.60
CA LEU A 117 20.76 15.44 0.89
C LEU A 117 21.08 16.89 1.27
N SER A 118 20.77 17.80 0.35
CA SER A 118 20.67 19.22 0.72
C SER A 118 19.47 19.44 1.65
N ARG A 119 19.46 20.57 2.38
CA ARG A 119 18.38 20.87 3.33
C ARG A 119 17.01 20.89 2.64
N ASP A 120 16.90 21.59 1.52
CA ASP A 120 15.65 21.69 0.74
C ASP A 120 15.16 20.32 0.22
N GLU A 121 16.08 19.42 -0.17
CA GLU A 121 15.69 18.06 -0.58
C GLU A 121 15.19 17.26 0.61
N TYR A 122 15.89 17.33 1.74
CA TYR A 122 15.49 16.66 2.98
C TYR A 122 14.10 17.12 3.45
N ASP A 123 13.88 18.44 3.51
CA ASP A 123 12.59 19.03 3.94
C ASP A 123 11.44 18.61 2.98
N ALA A 124 11.72 18.42 1.69
CA ALA A 124 10.75 17.92 0.72
C ALA A 124 10.36 16.46 0.97
N PHE A 125 11.32 15.56 1.24
CA PHE A 125 11.01 14.15 1.55
C PHE A 125 10.46 13.93 2.96
N MET A 126 10.64 14.89 3.86
CA MET A 126 9.96 14.91 5.17
C MET A 126 8.58 15.56 5.13
N LEU A 127 8.18 16.15 4.00
CA LEU A 127 6.96 16.96 3.90
C LEU A 127 6.88 18.02 5.02
N ALA A 128 8.02 18.63 5.35
CA ALA A 128 8.18 19.49 6.53
C ALA A 128 7.33 20.76 6.41
N ASP A 129 7.33 21.39 5.22
CA ASP A 129 6.59 22.63 4.96
C ASP A 129 5.16 22.38 4.44
N ALA A 130 4.71 21.13 4.41
CA ALA A 130 3.41 20.78 3.86
C ALA A 130 2.28 21.13 4.82
N SER A 131 1.26 21.84 4.33
CA SER A 131 0.09 22.22 5.13
C SER A 131 -0.64 21.00 5.67
N ARG A 132 -0.95 21.03 6.98
CA ARG A 132 -1.79 20.03 7.62
C ARG A 132 -3.27 20.37 7.44
N ALA A 133 -4.10 19.36 7.25
CA ALA A 133 -5.54 19.51 7.23
C ALA A 133 -6.08 19.58 8.67
N PRO A 134 -7.11 20.40 8.95
CA PRO A 134 -7.79 20.36 10.23
C PRO A 134 -8.47 19.00 10.46
N GLU A 135 -8.44 18.49 11.69
CA GLU A 135 -9.14 17.27 12.09
C GLU A 135 -10.62 17.29 11.66
N THR A 136 -11.31 18.41 11.90
CA THR A 136 -12.72 18.59 11.55
C THR A 136 -13.01 18.45 10.06
N LEU A 137 -12.06 18.81 9.18
CA LEU A 137 -12.21 18.64 7.74
C LEU A 137 -12.12 17.15 7.38
N ILE A 138 -11.17 16.43 7.96
CA ILE A 138 -11.00 14.98 7.76
C ILE A 138 -12.26 14.24 8.25
N THR A 139 -12.68 14.50 9.49
CA THR A 139 -13.92 13.94 10.07
C THR A 139 -15.13 14.20 9.16
N GLY A 140 -15.34 15.46 8.74
CA GLY A 140 -16.46 15.82 7.88
C GLY A 140 -16.46 15.09 6.53
N ILE A 141 -15.30 14.86 5.92
CA ILE A 141 -15.17 14.13 4.66
C ILE A 141 -15.50 12.66 4.83
N LEU A 142 -15.07 12.03 5.94
CA LEU A 142 -15.40 10.65 6.26
C LEU A 142 -16.90 10.50 6.54
N ASP A 143 -17.47 11.37 7.37
CA ASP A 143 -18.90 11.34 7.72
C ASP A 143 -19.79 11.53 6.49
N VAL A 144 -19.51 12.53 5.64
CA VAL A 144 -20.27 12.76 4.40
C VAL A 144 -20.18 11.56 3.46
N SER A 145 -19.04 10.88 3.45
CA SER A 145 -18.84 9.68 2.63
C SER A 145 -19.65 8.49 3.14
N LEU A 146 -19.98 8.44 4.43
CA LEU A 146 -20.73 7.37 5.09
C LEU A 146 -22.22 7.66 5.28
N GLN A 147 -22.67 8.90 5.06
CA GLN A 147 -24.09 9.28 5.10
C GLN A 147 -24.97 8.38 4.22
N ASP A 148 -26.12 7.97 4.75
CA ASP A 148 -27.11 7.13 4.05
C ASP A 148 -26.57 5.77 3.55
N ALA A 149 -25.45 5.27 4.08
CA ALA A 149 -24.90 3.95 3.72
C ALA A 149 -25.74 2.77 4.25
N GLY A 150 -26.61 3.01 5.23
CA GLY A 150 -27.39 1.95 5.87
C GLY A 150 -26.49 1.03 6.69
N GLN A 151 -26.63 -0.28 6.52
CA GLN A 151 -25.80 -1.26 7.22
C GLN A 151 -24.41 -1.29 6.59
N LEU A 152 -23.38 -1.11 7.41
CA LEU A 152 -21.99 -1.13 6.99
C LEU A 152 -21.37 -2.52 7.11
N SER A 153 -20.35 -2.76 6.29
CA SER A 153 -19.42 -3.88 6.41
C SER A 153 -18.03 -3.45 5.96
N VAL A 154 -17.03 -4.31 6.12
CA VAL A 154 -15.66 -4.06 5.63
C VAL A 154 -15.31 -5.08 4.56
N ALA A 155 -14.66 -4.60 3.50
CA ALA A 155 -14.14 -5.39 2.40
C ALA A 155 -12.61 -5.40 2.43
N ALA A 156 -12.01 -6.57 2.22
CA ALA A 156 -10.62 -6.70 1.82
C ALA A 156 -10.57 -7.22 0.38
N TYR A 157 -10.02 -6.44 -0.55
CA TYR A 157 -10.04 -6.75 -1.98
C TYR A 157 -8.82 -7.58 -2.41
N ASP A 158 -9.02 -8.46 -3.39
CA ASP A 158 -7.93 -9.16 -4.06
C ASP A 158 -7.20 -8.22 -5.02
N VAL A 159 -6.03 -7.73 -4.60
CA VAL A 159 -5.15 -6.84 -5.38
C VAL A 159 -3.76 -7.43 -5.62
N GLY A 160 -3.62 -8.74 -5.39
CA GLY A 160 -2.35 -9.44 -5.38
C GLY A 160 -1.51 -9.12 -4.15
N GLN A 161 -0.20 -8.95 -4.33
CA GLN A 161 0.72 -8.50 -3.28
C GLN A 161 0.69 -6.96 -3.17
N GLY A 162 -0.40 -6.46 -2.60
CA GLY A 162 -0.61 -5.07 -2.18
C GLY A 162 -1.81 -5.02 -1.24
N ASN A 163 -2.19 -3.84 -0.74
CA ASN A 163 -3.28 -3.73 0.23
C ASN A 163 -4.40 -2.80 -0.29
N CYS A 164 -5.65 -3.25 -0.26
CA CYS A 164 -6.79 -2.41 -0.57
C CYS A 164 -8.02 -2.91 0.17
N ASN A 165 -8.55 -2.07 1.06
CA ASN A 165 -9.72 -2.37 1.87
C ASN A 165 -10.73 -1.23 1.75
N ALA A 166 -11.98 -1.47 2.15
CA ALA A 166 -12.97 -0.40 2.21
C ALA A 166 -14.03 -0.64 3.28
N ILE A 167 -14.55 0.46 3.83
CA ILE A 167 -15.89 0.48 4.40
C ILE A 167 -16.87 0.44 3.22
N ILE A 168 -17.77 -0.54 3.21
CA ILE A 168 -18.79 -0.73 2.17
C ILE A 168 -20.19 -0.57 2.74
N ASP A 169 -21.11 -0.10 1.90
CA ASP A 169 -22.53 -0.03 2.23
C ASP A 169 -23.25 -1.37 2.06
N LYS A 170 -24.56 -1.38 2.35
CA LYS A 170 -25.42 -2.57 2.22
C LYS A 170 -25.56 -3.13 0.80
N PHE A 171 -24.96 -2.50 -0.20
CA PHE A 171 -24.96 -2.90 -1.60
C PHE A 171 -23.54 -3.10 -2.14
N GLU A 172 -22.54 -3.26 -1.26
CA GLU A 172 -21.12 -3.44 -1.62
C GLU A 172 -20.47 -2.22 -2.28
N HIS A 173 -21.11 -1.04 -2.26
CA HIS A 173 -20.47 0.16 -2.79
C HIS A 173 -19.39 0.64 -1.80
N PRO A 174 -18.14 0.86 -2.26
CA PRO A 174 -17.11 1.46 -1.43
C PRO A 174 -17.50 2.87 -0.99
N ARG A 175 -17.36 3.15 0.31
CA ARG A 175 -17.69 4.43 0.93
C ARG A 175 -16.45 5.15 1.44
N VAL A 176 -15.51 4.43 2.01
CA VAL A 176 -14.17 4.92 2.39
C VAL A 176 -13.18 3.82 2.08
N PHE A 177 -12.16 4.11 1.27
CA PHE A 177 -11.06 3.19 1.05
C PHE A 177 -10.02 3.33 2.15
N PHE A 178 -9.42 2.20 2.51
CA PHE A 178 -8.22 2.13 3.31
C PHE A 178 -7.17 1.45 2.43
N ASP A 179 -6.25 2.27 1.94
CA ASP A 179 -5.34 2.02 0.82
C ASP A 179 -6.03 1.85 -0.54
N LEU A 180 -5.23 2.07 -1.59
CA LEU A 180 -5.54 1.73 -2.98
C LEU A 180 -4.30 1.06 -3.59
N GLY A 181 -3.95 -0.07 -2.99
CA GLY A 181 -2.80 -0.87 -3.37
C GLY A 181 -2.98 -1.67 -4.64
N TRP A 182 -1.85 -1.99 -5.27
CA TRP A 182 -1.77 -2.87 -6.43
C TRP A 182 -0.38 -3.50 -6.54
N ALA A 183 -0.31 -4.79 -6.87
CA ALA A 183 0.97 -5.46 -7.02
C ALA A 183 1.82 -4.80 -8.15
N PRO A 184 3.07 -4.35 -7.88
CA PRO A 184 3.98 -3.84 -8.91
C PRO A 184 4.35 -4.91 -9.97
N ASN A 185 5.05 -4.53 -11.05
CA ASN A 185 5.42 -5.47 -12.13
C ASN A 185 6.14 -6.74 -11.65
N PHE A 186 7.02 -6.63 -10.66
CA PHE A 186 7.74 -7.77 -10.10
C PHE A 186 6.84 -8.74 -9.30
N HIS A 187 5.62 -8.33 -8.96
CA HIS A 187 4.57 -9.18 -8.39
C HIS A 187 3.34 -9.30 -9.29
N ALA A 188 3.44 -9.00 -10.59
CA ALA A 188 2.29 -9.01 -11.49
C ALA A 188 1.56 -10.37 -11.54
N ARG A 189 2.28 -11.48 -11.37
CA ARG A 189 1.72 -12.85 -11.28
C ARG A 189 0.75 -13.06 -10.10
N THR A 190 0.83 -12.21 -9.08
CA THR A 190 -0.01 -12.30 -7.88
C THR A 190 -1.39 -11.66 -8.09
N ARG A 191 -1.52 -10.78 -9.09
CA ARG A 191 -2.74 -10.01 -9.39
C ARG A 191 -3.94 -10.93 -9.66
N PRO A 192 -5.18 -10.47 -9.39
CA PRO A 192 -6.38 -11.15 -9.86
C PRO A 192 -6.43 -11.24 -11.39
N PRO A 193 -7.11 -12.26 -11.96
CA PRO A 193 -7.24 -12.40 -13.42
C PRO A 193 -7.92 -11.19 -14.07
N ARG A 194 -8.79 -10.50 -13.31
CA ARG A 194 -9.44 -9.26 -13.70
C ARG A 194 -9.19 -8.21 -12.63
N GLN A 195 -8.61 -7.09 -13.03
CA GLN A 195 -8.37 -5.96 -12.13
C GLN A 195 -9.71 -5.41 -11.61
N PRO A 196 -9.89 -5.29 -10.28
CA PRO A 196 -11.05 -4.61 -9.71
C PRO A 196 -11.13 -3.17 -10.20
N ASN A 197 -12.32 -2.70 -10.57
CA ASN A 197 -12.58 -1.31 -10.90
C ASN A 197 -13.18 -0.61 -9.69
N PHE A 198 -12.33 -0.14 -8.77
CA PHE A 198 -12.73 0.54 -7.53
C PHE A 198 -13.54 1.82 -7.73
N PHE A 199 -13.63 2.31 -8.97
CA PHE A 199 -14.28 3.55 -9.34
C PHE A 199 -15.56 3.31 -10.15
N SER A 200 -16.03 2.07 -10.24
CA SER A 200 -17.27 1.72 -10.96
C SER A 200 -18.51 2.30 -10.28
N CYS A 201 -18.44 2.51 -8.96
CA CYS A 201 -19.54 2.94 -8.11
C CYS A 201 -19.48 4.44 -7.74
N ASP A 202 -18.59 5.23 -8.38
CA ASP A 202 -18.39 6.66 -8.05
C ASP A 202 -19.67 7.51 -8.22
N TYR A 203 -20.64 7.05 -9.01
CA TYR A 203 -21.94 7.72 -9.17
C TYR A 203 -22.79 7.68 -7.88
N VAL A 204 -22.54 6.72 -6.98
CA VAL A 204 -23.15 6.64 -5.65
C VAL A 204 -22.42 7.61 -4.71
N ARG A 205 -21.11 7.41 -4.57
CA ARG A 205 -20.22 8.24 -3.77
C ARG A 205 -18.80 8.12 -4.29
N VAL A 206 -18.12 9.25 -4.42
CA VAL A 206 -16.66 9.27 -4.60
C VAL A 206 -16.03 9.05 -3.23
N ALA A 207 -15.63 7.82 -2.96
CA ALA A 207 -15.04 7.44 -1.69
C ALA A 207 -13.64 8.05 -1.50
N PRO A 208 -13.35 8.72 -0.37
CA PRO A 208 -12.01 9.13 0.01
C PRO A 208 -11.14 7.90 0.31
N VAL A 209 -9.83 8.14 0.37
CA VAL A 209 -8.82 7.12 0.67
C VAL A 209 -8.07 7.53 1.93
N VAL A 210 -8.05 6.65 2.92
CA VAL A 210 -7.10 6.71 4.02
C VAL A 210 -5.89 5.88 3.59
N LEU A 211 -4.74 6.52 3.43
CA LEU A 211 -3.48 5.86 3.11
C LEU A 211 -2.80 5.48 4.43
N SER A 212 -2.67 4.19 4.66
CA SER A 212 -2.05 3.65 5.87
C SER A 212 -0.58 4.08 5.96
N HIS A 213 0.21 3.94 4.90
CA HIS A 213 1.58 4.48 4.80
C HIS A 213 2.02 4.66 3.34
N TRP A 214 3.22 5.21 3.13
CA TRP A 214 3.70 5.67 1.82
C TRP A 214 4.35 4.62 0.92
N ASP A 215 4.40 3.35 1.35
CA ASP A 215 5.00 2.29 0.53
C ASP A 215 4.12 1.97 -0.69
N MET A 216 4.79 1.64 -1.79
CA MET A 216 4.18 1.74 -3.12
C MET A 216 2.97 0.83 -3.31
N ASP A 217 2.96 -0.35 -2.70
CA ASP A 217 1.91 -1.36 -2.81
C ASP A 217 0.64 -1.02 -2.02
N HIS A 218 0.60 0.13 -1.32
CA HIS A 218 -0.57 0.70 -0.66
C HIS A 218 -1.28 1.80 -1.49
N TRP A 219 -0.65 2.30 -2.55
CA TRP A 219 -1.23 3.37 -3.37
C TRP A 219 -1.00 3.23 -4.89
N SER A 220 -0.21 2.26 -5.33
CA SER A 220 0.18 2.06 -6.74
C SER A 220 -0.98 1.84 -7.70
N TYR A 221 -2.20 1.49 -7.25
CA TYR A 221 -3.38 1.48 -8.12
C TYR A 221 -3.65 2.88 -8.71
N ALA A 222 -3.20 3.94 -8.03
CA ALA A 222 -3.26 5.30 -8.53
C ALA A 222 -2.36 5.54 -9.75
N ILE A 223 -1.44 4.63 -10.09
CA ILE A 223 -0.62 4.70 -11.31
C ILE A 223 -1.31 3.93 -12.42
N ALA A 224 -1.90 4.64 -13.38
CA ALA A 224 -2.55 4.03 -14.52
C ALA A 224 -1.54 3.37 -15.48
N ARG A 225 -0.41 4.05 -15.72
CA ARG A 225 0.59 3.62 -16.72
C ARG A 225 1.99 4.05 -16.32
N SER A 226 2.98 3.21 -16.60
CA SER A 226 4.40 3.57 -16.52
C SER A 226 5.06 3.48 -17.90
N LYS A 227 5.99 4.38 -18.20
CA LYS A 227 6.80 4.36 -19.43
C LYS A 227 8.26 4.58 -19.11
N TYR A 228 9.14 3.73 -19.65
CA TYR A 228 10.58 3.88 -19.55
C TYR A 228 11.11 4.75 -20.71
N ASN A 229 12.05 5.65 -20.40
CA ASN A 229 12.73 6.49 -21.38
C ASN A 229 14.21 6.09 -21.49
N PRO A 230 14.62 5.41 -22.58
CA PRO A 230 16.00 4.94 -22.75
C PRO A 230 17.02 6.08 -22.94
N LYS A 231 16.60 7.29 -23.32
CA LYS A 231 17.51 8.42 -23.50
C LYS A 231 17.98 9.00 -22.16
N SER A 232 17.09 9.04 -21.18
CA SER A 232 17.36 9.62 -19.85
C SER A 232 17.50 8.58 -18.74
N LEU A 233 17.30 7.30 -19.05
CA LEU A 233 17.27 6.17 -18.10
C LEU A 233 16.26 6.38 -16.97
N THR A 234 15.13 7.03 -17.27
CA THR A 234 14.11 7.39 -16.26
C THR A 234 12.77 6.78 -16.60
N THR A 235 11.93 6.61 -15.59
CA THR A 235 10.52 6.27 -15.72
C THR A 235 9.66 7.53 -15.71
N ARG A 236 8.49 7.45 -16.35
CA ARG A 236 7.39 8.40 -16.22
C ARG A 236 6.13 7.64 -15.83
N HIS A 237 5.48 8.11 -14.77
CA HIS A 237 4.24 7.54 -14.27
C HIS A 237 3.08 8.48 -14.60
N GLU A 238 2.01 7.92 -15.14
CA GLU A 238 0.76 8.61 -15.40
C GLU A 238 -0.25 8.17 -14.35
N PHE A 239 -0.71 9.14 -13.56
CA PHE A 239 -1.69 8.88 -12.51
C PHE A 239 -3.10 8.73 -13.08
N ASN A 240 -3.85 7.80 -12.50
CA ASN A 240 -5.26 7.60 -12.78
C ASN A 240 -6.06 8.83 -12.30
N ARG A 241 -6.72 9.51 -13.23
CA ARG A 241 -7.49 10.73 -12.92
C ARG A 241 -8.60 10.50 -11.91
N LYS A 242 -9.23 9.32 -11.92
CA LYS A 242 -10.27 8.98 -10.94
C LYS A 242 -9.68 8.76 -9.54
N ALA A 243 -8.46 8.22 -9.44
CA ALA A 243 -7.75 8.12 -8.17
C ALA A 243 -7.37 9.50 -7.61
N LEU A 244 -6.94 10.44 -8.48
CA LEU A 244 -6.63 11.81 -8.07
C LEU A 244 -7.88 12.65 -7.73
N ALA A 245 -9.06 12.26 -8.23
CA ALA A 245 -10.32 12.98 -8.02
C ALA A 245 -11.00 12.67 -6.66
N ARG A 246 -10.20 12.33 -5.64
CA ARG A 246 -10.68 11.87 -4.31
C ARG A 246 -9.82 12.49 -3.23
N PHE A 247 -10.38 12.69 -2.04
CA PHE A 247 -9.53 13.05 -0.90
C PHE A 247 -8.66 11.86 -0.49
N TRP A 248 -7.39 12.14 -0.21
CA TRP A 248 -6.39 11.22 0.32
C TRP A 248 -5.94 11.75 1.67
N ILE A 249 -6.14 10.94 2.71
CA ILE A 249 -5.75 11.23 4.08
C ILE A 249 -4.51 10.41 4.38
N ALA A 250 -3.40 11.06 4.72
CA ALA A 250 -2.13 10.39 4.98
C ALA A 250 -1.35 11.08 6.10
N ARG A 251 -0.51 10.34 6.81
CA ARG A 251 0.43 10.93 7.77
C ARG A 251 1.70 11.41 7.07
N PRO A 252 2.23 12.59 7.43
CA PRO A 252 3.58 12.97 7.03
C PRO A 252 4.62 12.14 7.80
N PRO A 253 5.85 11.97 7.26
CA PRO A 253 6.96 11.44 8.01
C PRO A 253 7.28 12.28 9.26
N GLU A 254 7.50 11.61 10.40
CA GLU A 254 7.86 12.29 11.66
C GLU A 254 9.33 12.08 12.04
N ARG A 255 9.99 11.08 11.45
CA ARG A 255 11.40 10.75 11.71
C ARG A 255 12.17 10.65 10.39
N PRO A 256 13.48 10.97 10.38
CA PRO A 256 14.31 10.91 9.18
C PRO A 256 14.27 9.54 8.47
N GLU A 257 14.14 8.46 9.22
CA GLU A 257 14.10 7.09 8.73
C GLU A 257 12.79 6.77 7.97
N HIS A 258 11.74 7.57 8.15
CA HIS A 258 10.40 7.33 7.60
C HIS A 258 10.06 8.27 6.43
N GLN A 259 11.06 8.96 5.89
CA GLN A 259 10.95 9.88 4.77
C GLN A 259 10.26 9.25 3.56
N VAL A 260 9.47 10.03 2.83
CA VAL A 260 8.81 9.54 1.61
C VAL A 260 9.83 9.32 0.50
N SER A 261 9.60 8.30 -0.31
CA SER A 261 10.44 8.01 -1.46
C SER A 261 10.24 9.00 -2.62
N PRO A 262 11.16 9.11 -3.60
CA PRO A 262 10.97 9.94 -4.79
C PRO A 262 9.68 9.68 -5.59
N LEU A 263 9.30 8.41 -5.75
CA LEU A 263 8.07 8.03 -6.41
C LEU A 263 6.85 8.46 -5.58
N ALA A 264 6.84 8.21 -4.28
CA ALA A 264 5.76 8.63 -3.36
C ALA A 264 5.62 10.16 -3.31
N LEU A 265 6.72 10.90 -3.26
CA LEU A 265 6.70 12.38 -3.32
C LEU A 265 6.09 12.87 -4.63
N SER A 266 6.34 12.20 -5.76
CA SER A 266 5.73 12.56 -7.05
C SER A 266 4.21 12.38 -7.04
N PHE A 267 3.70 11.40 -6.28
CA PHE A 267 2.29 11.16 -6.09
C PHE A 267 1.65 12.19 -5.15
N TYR A 268 2.28 12.47 -4.01
CA TYR A 268 1.93 13.58 -3.13
C TYR A 268 1.83 14.92 -3.91
N GLU A 269 2.82 15.19 -4.77
CA GLU A 269 2.84 16.35 -5.66
C GLU A 269 1.69 16.39 -6.67
N ALA A 270 1.17 15.23 -7.10
CA ALA A 270 0.03 15.16 -8.02
C ALA A 270 -1.28 15.44 -7.28
N LEU A 271 -1.42 14.93 -6.05
CA LEU A 271 -2.59 15.14 -5.20
C LEU A 271 -2.70 16.60 -4.73
N THR A 272 -1.60 17.22 -4.32
CA THR A 272 -1.58 18.64 -3.92
C THR A 272 -1.93 19.59 -5.07
N LYS A 273 -1.59 19.24 -6.31
CA LYS A 273 -1.96 20.01 -7.52
C LYS A 273 -3.42 19.82 -7.93
N THR A 274 -4.09 18.78 -7.44
CA THR A 274 -5.47 18.49 -7.79
C THR A 274 -6.38 19.14 -6.76
N GLN A 275 -7.07 20.22 -7.12
CA GLN A 275 -8.03 20.89 -6.24
C GLN A 275 -9.40 20.23 -6.37
N LEU A 276 -9.97 19.75 -5.27
CA LEU A 276 -11.30 19.13 -5.26
C LEU A 276 -12.38 20.10 -4.79
N MET A 277 -11.98 21.09 -3.99
CA MET A 277 -12.80 22.24 -3.62
C MET A 277 -11.93 23.51 -3.71
N PRO A 278 -12.52 24.72 -3.79
CA PRO A 278 -11.75 25.96 -3.79
C PRO A 278 -10.79 26.05 -2.60
N GLY A 279 -9.48 25.98 -2.87
CA GLY A 279 -8.43 26.07 -1.84
C GLY A 279 -8.15 24.76 -1.09
N ILE A 280 -8.80 23.64 -1.44
CA ILE A 280 -8.59 22.34 -0.80
C ILE A 280 -8.14 21.33 -1.86
N SER A 281 -6.89 20.87 -1.71
CA SER A 281 -6.33 19.82 -2.56
C SER A 281 -6.91 18.44 -2.25
N ALA A 282 -6.69 17.51 -3.17
CA ALA A 282 -6.97 16.10 -2.97
C ALA A 282 -6.17 15.51 -1.80
N MET A 283 -4.96 16.02 -1.53
CA MET A 283 -4.19 15.62 -0.35
C MET A 283 -4.66 16.35 0.91
N LEU A 284 -4.90 15.59 1.98
CA LEU A 284 -5.16 16.03 3.34
C LEU A 284 -4.14 15.37 4.26
N LEU A 285 -3.07 16.10 4.58
CA LEU A 285 -2.08 15.59 5.54
C LEU A 285 -2.62 15.69 6.96
N TRP A 286 -2.34 14.65 7.72
CA TRP A 286 -2.73 14.50 9.12
C TRP A 286 -2.38 15.74 9.98
N PRO A 287 -3.23 16.15 10.94
CA PRO A 287 -2.93 17.29 11.83
C PRO A 287 -1.74 17.00 12.75
N ASP A 288 -0.91 18.02 13.02
CA ASP A 288 0.20 17.87 13.96
C ASP A 288 -0.33 17.61 15.39
N ASN A 289 0.37 16.75 16.14
CA ASN A 289 0.02 16.36 17.53
C ASN A 289 -1.37 15.73 17.70
N CYS A 290 -1.97 15.20 16.63
CA CYS A 290 -3.25 14.50 16.68
C CYS A 290 -3.00 12.99 16.75
N THR A 291 -3.49 12.33 17.81
CA THR A 291 -3.31 10.87 17.99
C THR A 291 -4.43 10.07 17.35
N GLN A 292 -5.63 10.63 17.28
CA GLN A 292 -6.83 9.98 16.74
C GLN A 292 -7.75 11.00 16.09
N ILE A 293 -8.44 10.59 15.03
CA ILE A 293 -9.49 11.38 14.37
C ILE A 293 -10.79 10.56 14.43
N PRO A 294 -11.72 10.88 15.34
CA PRO A 294 -13.01 10.21 15.39
C PRO A 294 -13.90 10.65 14.23
N PHE A 295 -14.79 9.74 13.82
CA PHE A 295 -15.88 9.97 12.88
C PHE A 295 -17.10 9.13 13.27
N SER A 296 -18.24 9.30 12.60
CA SER A 296 -19.53 8.76 13.07
C SER A 296 -19.59 7.23 13.16
N GLU A 297 -18.71 6.54 12.42
CA GLU A 297 -18.69 5.07 12.31
C GLU A 297 -17.33 4.49 12.72
N GLY A 298 -16.52 5.22 13.50
CA GLY A 298 -15.21 4.73 13.96
C GLY A 298 -14.19 5.82 14.27
N TRP A 299 -12.91 5.47 14.18
CA TRP A 299 -11.82 6.43 14.31
C TRP A 299 -10.60 6.00 13.47
N LEU A 300 -9.86 6.99 13.01
CA LEU A 300 -8.50 6.82 12.52
C LEU A 300 -7.54 6.97 13.70
N GLU A 301 -6.48 6.19 13.73
CA GLU A 301 -5.48 6.22 14.79
C GLU A 301 -4.07 6.32 14.20
N ALA A 302 -3.28 7.26 14.74
CA ALA A 302 -1.86 7.39 14.45
C ALA A 302 -1.09 6.22 15.10
N CYS A 303 -0.44 5.39 14.28
CA CYS A 303 0.43 4.32 14.76
C CYS A 303 1.77 4.88 15.26
N GLU A 304 2.28 4.35 16.36
CA GLU A 304 3.52 4.83 16.98
C GLU A 304 4.53 3.68 17.09
N PRO A 305 5.71 3.79 16.44
CA PRO A 305 6.74 2.77 16.55
C PRO A 305 7.17 2.54 18.00
N THR A 306 7.33 1.27 18.35
CA THR A 306 7.83 0.91 19.68
C THR A 306 9.29 1.32 19.86
N ARG A 307 9.77 1.31 21.12
CA ARG A 307 11.20 1.52 21.40
C ARG A 307 12.10 0.43 20.80
N GLN A 308 11.53 -0.75 20.54
CA GLN A 308 12.23 -1.90 19.99
C GLN A 308 12.35 -1.83 18.46
N THR A 309 11.40 -1.17 17.79
CA THR A 309 11.35 -1.02 16.32
C THR A 309 11.23 0.45 15.87
N PRO A 310 12.06 1.37 16.38
CA PRO A 310 11.85 2.81 16.21
C PRO A 310 12.07 3.33 14.78
N ALA A 311 12.72 2.53 13.92
CA ALA A 311 13.02 2.83 12.52
C ALA A 311 12.13 2.07 11.53
N ASP A 312 11.24 1.20 12.04
CA ASP A 312 10.31 0.45 11.20
C ASP A 312 9.15 1.37 10.77
N ARG A 313 9.22 1.84 9.52
CA ARG A 313 8.26 2.80 8.98
C ARG A 313 6.84 2.23 8.90
N ASN A 314 6.67 0.91 8.83
CA ASN A 314 5.36 0.26 8.77
C ASN A 314 4.52 0.61 10.03
N ASN A 315 5.20 0.87 11.15
CA ASN A 315 4.60 1.20 12.44
C ASN A 315 4.27 2.69 12.62
N THR A 316 4.35 3.51 11.56
CA THR A 316 4.16 4.98 11.63
C THR A 316 2.89 5.45 10.93
N GLY A 317 2.17 4.50 10.32
CA GLY A 317 1.03 4.77 9.49
C GLY A 317 -0.24 5.18 10.24
N ILE A 318 -1.36 4.93 9.58
CA ILE A 318 -2.71 5.07 10.13
C ILE A 318 -3.32 3.68 10.27
N ALA A 319 -3.84 3.35 11.45
CA ALA A 319 -4.79 2.27 11.63
C ALA A 319 -6.23 2.82 11.55
N LEU A 320 -7.16 2.05 11.01
CA LEU A 320 -8.57 2.42 10.94
C LEU A 320 -9.43 1.41 11.70
N PHE A 321 -10.17 1.91 12.68
CA PHE A 321 -11.20 1.17 13.38
C PHE A 321 -12.56 1.60 12.86
N VAL A 322 -13.36 0.61 12.45
CA VAL A 322 -14.77 0.81 12.08
C VAL A 322 -15.60 0.27 13.21
N GLN A 323 -16.44 1.11 13.80
CA GLN A 323 -17.35 0.75 14.88
C GLN A 323 -18.66 1.51 14.65
N PRO A 324 -19.65 0.88 13.99
CA PRO A 324 -20.83 1.59 13.57
C PRO A 324 -21.55 2.29 14.73
N LYS A 325 -21.77 3.61 14.58
CA LYS A 325 -22.38 4.49 15.59
C LYS A 325 -21.71 4.46 16.98
N GLY A 326 -20.43 4.06 17.06
CA GLY A 326 -19.68 3.93 18.30
C GLY A 326 -20.18 2.84 19.25
N GLN A 327 -20.87 1.82 18.72
CA GLN A 327 -21.45 0.74 19.52
C GLN A 327 -20.92 -0.63 19.12
N GLY A 328 -20.76 -1.51 20.11
CA GLY A 328 -20.41 -2.90 19.90
C GLY A 328 -18.95 -3.13 19.48
N PRO A 329 -18.61 -4.32 18.96
CA PRO A 329 -17.25 -4.65 18.55
C PRO A 329 -16.84 -3.91 17.27
N ALA A 330 -15.57 -3.54 17.17
CA ALA A 330 -15.00 -2.88 16.00
C ALA A 330 -14.45 -3.88 14.97
N ILE A 331 -14.21 -3.42 13.74
CA ILE A 331 -13.36 -4.09 12.77
C ILE A 331 -12.11 -3.24 12.56
N LEU A 332 -10.93 -3.86 12.64
CA LEU A 332 -9.64 -3.18 12.51
C LEU A 332 -9.02 -3.40 11.12
N MET A 333 -8.57 -2.32 10.47
CA MET A 333 -7.68 -2.35 9.32
C MET A 333 -6.32 -1.78 9.74
N THR A 334 -5.27 -2.61 9.69
CA THR A 334 -3.96 -2.28 10.26
C THR A 334 -3.01 -1.61 9.28
N GLY A 335 -3.22 -1.80 7.97
CA GLY A 335 -2.14 -1.60 7.00
C GLY A 335 -0.97 -2.52 7.37
N ASP A 336 0.24 -1.98 7.39
CA ASP A 336 1.43 -2.75 7.78
C ASP A 336 1.82 -2.60 9.26
N ALA A 337 1.09 -1.81 10.03
CA ALA A 337 1.40 -1.55 11.43
C ALA A 337 1.26 -2.83 12.28
N ASP A 338 2.34 -3.20 12.96
CA ASP A 338 2.33 -4.31 13.92
C ASP A 338 1.53 -3.93 15.17
N PHE A 339 0.94 -4.92 15.86
CA PHE A 339 -0.02 -4.69 16.94
C PHE A 339 0.47 -3.77 18.08
N PRO A 340 1.73 -3.86 18.55
CA PRO A 340 2.24 -2.96 19.59
C PRO A 340 2.30 -1.49 19.18
N SER A 341 2.29 -1.20 17.88
CA SER A 341 2.34 0.17 17.36
C SER A 341 0.97 0.84 17.31
N ILE A 342 -0.12 0.10 17.52
CA ILE A 342 -1.50 0.60 17.47
C ILE A 342 -1.94 0.94 18.92
N PRO A 343 -1.97 2.23 19.33
CA PRO A 343 -2.19 2.62 20.72
C PRO A 343 -3.47 2.07 21.35
N SER A 344 -4.56 1.97 20.59
CA SER A 344 -5.83 1.44 21.12
C SER A 344 -5.75 -0.03 21.52
N LEU A 345 -4.93 -0.85 20.85
CA LEU A 345 -4.77 -2.26 21.20
C LEU A 345 -4.01 -2.46 22.52
N THR A 346 -3.15 -1.52 22.88
CA THR A 346 -2.32 -1.62 24.10
C THR A 346 -2.97 -0.95 25.30
N SER A 347 -3.69 0.15 25.08
CA SER A 347 -4.22 1.01 26.15
C SER A 347 -5.71 0.77 26.44
N ASN A 348 -6.51 0.34 25.46
CA ASN A 348 -7.95 0.16 25.63
C ASN A 348 -8.31 -1.30 25.93
N ARG A 349 -8.42 -1.63 27.22
CA ARG A 349 -8.80 -2.98 27.68
C ARG A 349 -10.27 -3.36 27.38
N GLN A 350 -11.11 -2.41 26.98
CA GLN A 350 -12.51 -2.65 26.64
C GLN A 350 -12.74 -2.77 25.13
N LEU A 351 -11.68 -2.59 24.33
CA LEU A 351 -11.78 -2.73 22.89
C LEU A 351 -12.07 -4.19 22.52
N GLU A 352 -13.19 -4.39 21.83
CA GLU A 352 -13.62 -5.68 21.34
C GLU A 352 -13.58 -5.68 19.81
N LEU A 353 -13.09 -6.77 19.21
CA LEU A 353 -12.98 -6.89 17.75
C LEU A 353 -13.90 -7.98 17.19
N ALA A 354 -14.71 -7.63 16.19
CA ALA A 354 -15.50 -8.59 15.41
C ALA A 354 -14.74 -9.14 14.20
N GLY A 355 -13.72 -8.40 13.75
CA GLY A 355 -12.90 -8.76 12.61
C GLY A 355 -11.64 -7.91 12.52
N MET A 356 -10.68 -8.36 11.74
CA MET A 356 -9.53 -7.53 11.36
C MET A 356 -8.96 -7.92 10.00
N VAL A 357 -8.32 -6.97 9.34
CA VAL A 357 -7.34 -7.22 8.27
C VAL A 357 -5.97 -7.34 8.93
N ALA A 358 -5.23 -8.40 8.61
CA ALA A 358 -3.94 -8.70 9.21
C ALA A 358 -2.86 -7.66 8.83
N PRO A 359 -1.94 -7.31 9.75
CA PRO A 359 -0.75 -6.52 9.44
C PRO A 359 0.05 -7.10 8.29
N HIS A 360 0.47 -6.23 7.37
CA HIS A 360 1.57 -6.49 6.43
C HIS A 360 1.43 -7.82 5.68
N HIS A 361 0.26 -8.06 5.09
CA HIS A 361 -0.08 -9.27 4.34
C HIS A 361 0.00 -10.59 5.17
N GLY A 362 0.01 -10.49 6.50
CA GLY A 362 0.28 -11.59 7.40
C GLY A 362 1.76 -11.97 7.49
N SER A 363 2.67 -11.02 7.27
CA SER A 363 4.12 -11.18 7.49
C SER A 363 4.44 -11.34 8.98
N LYS A 364 5.71 -11.15 9.36
CA LYS A 364 6.16 -11.28 10.75
C LYS A 364 5.55 -10.19 11.63
N ILE A 365 4.92 -10.63 12.72
CA ILE A 365 4.24 -9.80 13.71
C ILE A 365 4.78 -10.05 15.12
N THR A 366 4.47 -9.17 16.06
CA THR A 366 4.68 -9.41 17.49
C THR A 366 3.63 -10.39 18.00
N VAL A 367 3.97 -11.68 18.00
CA VAL A 367 3.06 -12.80 18.30
C VAL A 367 2.32 -12.69 19.64
N SER A 368 2.95 -12.09 20.67
CA SER A 368 2.35 -11.93 22.00
C SER A 368 1.37 -10.76 22.10
N ALA A 369 1.28 -9.92 21.07
CA ALA A 369 0.46 -8.73 21.03
C ALA A 369 -0.78 -8.87 20.13
N VAL A 370 -1.00 -10.04 19.53
CA VAL A 370 -2.19 -10.32 18.72
C VAL A 370 -3.44 -10.12 19.57
N PRO A 371 -4.38 -9.24 19.17
CA PRO A 371 -5.60 -9.02 19.92
C PRO A 371 -6.52 -10.24 19.81
N ASN A 372 -7.29 -10.52 20.86
CA ASN A 372 -8.31 -11.57 20.82
C ASN A 372 -9.58 -11.03 20.12
N PRO A 373 -10.29 -11.85 19.33
CA PRO A 373 -11.60 -11.48 18.83
C PRO A 373 -12.65 -11.56 19.96
N LYS A 374 -13.77 -10.85 19.79
CA LYS A 374 -14.94 -10.96 20.67
C LYS A 374 -15.71 -12.25 20.37
N PRO A 375 -15.87 -13.17 21.34
CA PRO A 375 -16.69 -14.36 21.17
C PRO A 375 -18.15 -14.01 20.81
N GLY A 376 -18.76 -14.84 19.96
CA GLY A 376 -20.14 -14.62 19.48
C GLY A 376 -20.27 -13.61 18.34
N THR A 377 -19.16 -13.06 17.85
CA THR A 377 -19.09 -12.28 16.58
C THR A 377 -18.62 -13.18 15.44
N PRO A 378 -18.56 -12.67 14.19
CA PRO A 378 -17.98 -13.44 13.07
C PRO A 378 -16.50 -13.79 13.25
N MET A 379 -15.75 -13.04 14.07
CA MET A 379 -14.32 -13.23 14.34
C MET A 379 -13.49 -13.36 13.06
N LYS A 380 -13.79 -12.57 12.02
CA LYS A 380 -13.21 -12.75 10.69
C LYS A 380 -11.82 -12.13 10.59
N LEU A 381 -10.84 -12.91 10.14
CA LEU A 381 -9.48 -12.43 9.85
C LEU A 381 -9.25 -12.46 8.33
N ALA A 382 -8.94 -11.32 7.73
CA ALA A 382 -8.59 -11.23 6.31
C ALA A 382 -7.08 -11.00 6.16
N LEU A 383 -6.45 -11.73 5.24
CA LEU A 383 -5.05 -11.53 4.86
C LEU A 383 -5.01 -11.15 3.39
N SER A 384 -4.63 -9.90 3.11
CA SER A 384 -4.45 -9.43 1.74
C SER A 384 -3.13 -9.98 1.20
N VAL A 385 -3.20 -11.01 0.38
CA VAL A 385 -2.04 -11.71 -0.18
C VAL A 385 -2.41 -12.30 -1.53
N GLY A 386 -1.46 -12.26 -2.46
CA GLY A 386 -1.66 -12.83 -3.79
C GLY A 386 -0.95 -14.17 -3.99
N LYS A 387 -1.54 -15.01 -4.85
CA LYS A 387 -1.02 -16.34 -5.16
C LYS A 387 0.37 -16.25 -5.79
N GLY A 388 1.31 -17.03 -5.25
CA GLY A 388 2.69 -17.07 -5.76
C GLY A 388 3.51 -15.82 -5.45
N ASN A 389 3.20 -15.13 -4.36
CA ASN A 389 4.09 -14.11 -3.80
C ASN A 389 5.44 -14.75 -3.41
N GLU A 390 6.53 -14.01 -3.58
CA GLU A 390 7.89 -14.52 -3.33
C GLU A 390 8.42 -14.18 -1.93
N TYR A 391 7.65 -13.43 -1.15
CA TYR A 391 8.00 -13.08 0.23
C TYR A 391 7.77 -14.23 1.20
N GLY A 392 6.95 -15.20 0.82
CA GLY A 392 6.53 -16.25 1.75
C GLY A 392 5.42 -15.78 2.70
N HIS A 393 4.63 -14.79 2.26
CA HIS A 393 3.46 -14.32 3.00
C HIS A 393 2.24 -15.20 2.68
N PRO A 394 1.33 -15.44 3.66
CA PRO A 394 1.50 -15.11 5.08
C PRO A 394 2.53 -16.03 5.74
N ALA A 395 3.19 -15.56 6.80
CA ALA A 395 4.17 -16.34 7.54
C ALA A 395 3.49 -17.39 8.44
N GLN A 396 4.06 -18.59 8.52
CA GLN A 396 3.50 -19.67 9.36
C GLN A 396 3.38 -19.28 10.84
N ALA A 397 4.41 -18.64 11.39
CA ALA A 397 4.40 -18.20 12.79
C ALA A 397 3.26 -17.21 13.08
N SER A 398 2.90 -16.38 12.10
CA SER A 398 1.79 -15.43 12.22
C SER A 398 0.45 -16.15 12.19
N LEU A 399 0.26 -17.10 11.27
CA LEU A 399 -0.93 -17.96 11.24
C LEU A 399 -1.12 -18.74 12.56
N ASP A 400 -0.04 -19.26 13.12
CA ASP A 400 -0.07 -19.97 14.40
C ASP A 400 -0.44 -19.02 15.55
N ALA A 401 0.10 -17.79 15.56
CA ALA A 401 -0.23 -16.77 16.55
C ALA A 401 -1.70 -16.34 16.46
N TYR A 402 -2.25 -16.12 15.26
CA TYR A 402 -3.66 -15.81 15.05
C TYR A 402 -4.56 -16.94 15.57
N LYS A 403 -4.21 -18.18 15.24
CA LYS A 403 -4.93 -19.36 15.74
C LYS A 403 -4.91 -19.44 17.27
N ALA A 404 -3.76 -19.19 17.88
CA ALA A 404 -3.61 -19.19 19.34
C ALA A 404 -4.40 -18.07 20.03
N ALA A 405 -4.54 -16.90 19.40
CA ALA A 405 -5.33 -15.77 19.89
C ALA A 405 -6.85 -15.92 19.65
N GLY A 406 -7.31 -17.03 19.06
CA GLY A 406 -8.73 -17.32 18.89
C GLY A 406 -9.30 -16.99 17.51
N TRP A 407 -8.50 -16.54 16.54
CA TRP A 407 -8.90 -16.33 15.14
C TRP A 407 -8.93 -17.64 14.32
N HIS A 408 -9.15 -18.78 14.98
CA HIS A 408 -9.04 -20.09 14.35
C HIS A 408 -10.23 -20.37 13.43
N GLY A 409 -9.97 -20.90 12.24
CA GLY A 409 -11.02 -21.30 11.29
C GLY A 409 -11.82 -20.16 10.68
N THR A 410 -11.36 -18.92 10.82
CA THR A 410 -11.98 -17.72 10.26
C THR A 410 -11.04 -16.87 9.40
N ALA A 411 -9.75 -17.21 9.42
CA ALA A 411 -8.71 -16.58 8.62
C ALA A 411 -8.84 -16.95 7.14
N MET A 412 -8.94 -15.94 6.28
CA MET A 412 -9.08 -16.09 4.83
C MET A 412 -7.99 -15.32 4.09
N LEU A 413 -7.58 -15.84 2.94
CA LEU A 413 -6.58 -15.22 2.09
C LEU A 413 -7.26 -14.67 0.82
N THR A 414 -6.91 -13.46 0.40
CA THR A 414 -7.48 -12.90 -0.85
C THR A 414 -7.04 -13.66 -2.11
N GLN A 415 -6.02 -14.51 -2.01
CA GLN A 415 -5.63 -15.42 -3.10
C GLN A 415 -6.56 -16.61 -3.29
N ASP A 416 -7.40 -16.94 -2.30
CA ASP A 416 -8.31 -18.09 -2.31
C ASP A 416 -9.59 -17.74 -3.09
N ARG A 417 -9.41 -17.47 -4.38
CA ARG A 417 -10.44 -16.98 -5.29
C ARG A 417 -11.57 -17.98 -5.45
N GLN A 418 -12.79 -17.48 -5.42
CA GLN A 418 -13.99 -18.26 -5.70
C GLN A 418 -14.69 -17.69 -6.92
N VAL A 419 -15.35 -18.57 -7.70
CA VAL A 419 -16.20 -18.15 -8.81
C VAL A 419 -17.43 -17.46 -8.21
N CYS A 420 -17.70 -16.24 -8.67
CA CYS A 420 -18.87 -15.50 -8.25
C CYS A 420 -20.13 -16.22 -8.78
N GLN A 421 -21.06 -16.60 -7.90
CA GLN A 421 -22.25 -17.41 -8.24
C GLN A 421 -23.54 -16.59 -8.39
N GLY A 422 -23.46 -15.26 -8.53
CA GLY A 422 -24.62 -14.42 -8.82
C GLY A 422 -25.06 -14.51 -10.29
N ASP A 423 -26.19 -13.89 -10.61
CA ASP A 423 -26.70 -13.73 -11.99
C ASP A 423 -25.79 -12.76 -12.77
N HIS A 424 -24.62 -13.24 -13.18
CA HIS A 424 -23.61 -12.46 -13.89
C HIS A 424 -23.73 -12.62 -15.40
N ILE A 425 -23.46 -11.54 -16.14
CA ILE A 425 -23.32 -11.61 -17.60
C ILE A 425 -22.06 -12.39 -17.99
N ASP A 426 -21.00 -12.30 -17.18
CA ASP A 426 -19.74 -13.03 -17.33
C ASP A 426 -19.33 -13.68 -16.00
N GLU A 427 -19.00 -14.98 -16.03
CA GLU A 427 -18.36 -15.64 -14.89
C GLU A 427 -17.01 -14.96 -14.57
N HIS A 428 -16.77 -14.63 -13.30
CA HIS A 428 -15.49 -14.12 -12.85
C HIS A 428 -15.16 -14.69 -11.47
N ALA A 429 -13.86 -14.79 -11.18
CA ALA A 429 -13.36 -15.27 -9.90
C ALA A 429 -12.59 -14.16 -9.19
N HIS A 430 -12.89 -13.94 -7.93
CA HIS A 430 -12.22 -12.98 -7.06
C HIS A 430 -12.06 -13.56 -5.65
N GLY A 431 -11.12 -13.03 -4.87
CA GLY A 431 -10.93 -13.40 -3.47
C GLY A 431 -11.29 -12.27 -2.50
N ASN A 432 -12.17 -11.35 -2.88
CA ASN A 432 -12.64 -10.29 -2.00
C ASN A 432 -13.31 -10.88 -0.73
N ILE A 433 -12.85 -10.50 0.46
CA ILE A 433 -13.29 -11.05 1.75
C ILE A 433 -14.20 -10.06 2.47
N LEU A 434 -15.38 -10.54 2.88
CA LEU A 434 -16.34 -9.78 3.68
C LEU A 434 -16.05 -9.93 5.18
N LEU A 435 -16.00 -8.80 5.90
CA LEU A 435 -15.97 -8.75 7.36
C LEU A 435 -17.24 -8.07 7.87
N LYS A 436 -17.98 -8.76 8.75
CA LYS A 436 -19.24 -8.29 9.37
C LYS A 436 -19.07 -8.06 10.87
N PHE A 437 -19.93 -7.21 11.43
CA PHE A 437 -19.93 -6.89 12.86
C PHE A 437 -20.69 -7.90 13.73
N SER A 438 -21.67 -8.62 13.14
CA SER A 438 -22.51 -9.62 13.82
C SER A 438 -22.69 -10.86 12.95
N VAL A 439 -22.95 -12.01 13.57
CA VAL A 439 -23.25 -13.27 12.89
C VAL A 439 -24.63 -13.23 12.21
N ASP A 440 -25.60 -12.53 12.82
CA ASP A 440 -26.98 -12.42 12.33
C ASP A 440 -27.16 -11.31 11.29
N ALA A 441 -26.12 -10.51 11.05
CA ALA A 441 -26.13 -9.48 10.02
C ALA A 441 -26.27 -10.14 8.64
N GLU A 442 -27.25 -9.69 7.84
CA GLU A 442 -27.32 -10.05 6.42
C GLU A 442 -26.03 -9.64 5.70
N ASP A 443 -25.62 -10.43 4.71
CA ASP A 443 -24.57 -10.01 3.79
C ASP A 443 -25.06 -8.83 2.95
N PRO A 444 -24.17 -7.90 2.58
CA PRO A 444 -24.49 -6.87 1.60
C PRO A 444 -25.08 -7.47 0.32
N LYS A 445 -26.07 -6.78 -0.26
CA LYS A 445 -26.75 -7.25 -1.48
C LYS A 445 -25.91 -6.89 -2.70
N CYS A 446 -25.31 -7.91 -3.32
CA CYS A 446 -24.64 -7.83 -4.61
C CYS A 446 -25.63 -7.62 -5.78
N GLY A 447 -26.41 -6.53 -5.75
CA GLY A 447 -27.50 -6.27 -6.70
C GLY A 447 -27.21 -5.18 -7.74
N CYS A 448 -26.06 -4.53 -7.65
CA CYS A 448 -25.70 -3.39 -8.49
C CYS A 448 -24.84 -3.82 -9.68
N CYS A 449 -25.25 -3.48 -10.92
CA CYS A 449 -24.49 -3.81 -12.12
C CYS A 449 -23.08 -3.21 -12.14
N SER A 450 -22.84 -2.10 -11.43
CA SER A 450 -21.51 -1.48 -11.30
C SER A 450 -20.57 -2.23 -10.37
N VAL A 451 -21.11 -2.84 -9.30
CA VAL A 451 -20.34 -3.73 -8.41
C VAL A 451 -19.93 -4.98 -9.19
N LEU A 452 -20.89 -5.59 -9.89
CA LEU A 452 -20.68 -6.76 -10.74
C LEU A 452 -19.65 -6.49 -11.85
N GLY A 453 -19.89 -5.46 -12.68
CA GLY A 453 -19.00 -5.11 -13.79
C GLY A 453 -17.62 -4.65 -13.35
N GLY A 454 -17.50 -4.17 -12.10
CA GLY A 454 -16.25 -3.74 -11.48
C GLY A 454 -15.51 -4.82 -10.70
N CYS A 455 -16.02 -6.05 -10.62
CA CYS A 455 -15.42 -7.14 -9.83
C CYS A 455 -15.23 -6.77 -8.35
N LEU A 456 -16.21 -6.05 -7.79
CA LEU A 456 -16.22 -5.62 -6.39
C LEU A 456 -17.07 -6.51 -5.49
N CYS A 457 -17.69 -7.56 -6.04
CA CYS A 457 -18.54 -8.48 -5.31
C CYS A 457 -17.77 -9.12 -4.15
N MET A 458 -18.45 -9.36 -3.04
CA MET A 458 -17.84 -9.99 -1.87
C MET A 458 -18.06 -11.50 -1.89
N THR A 459 -17.09 -12.25 -1.36
CA THR A 459 -17.32 -13.68 -1.09
C THR A 459 -18.40 -13.80 0.00
N PRO A 460 -19.53 -14.49 -0.26
CA PRO A 460 -20.60 -14.62 0.72
C PRO A 460 -20.11 -15.24 2.03
N SER A 461 -20.69 -14.85 3.15
CA SER A 461 -20.34 -15.39 4.47
C SER A 461 -20.66 -16.88 4.61
N THR A 462 -21.58 -17.40 3.79
CA THR A 462 -21.94 -18.81 3.70
C THR A 462 -20.99 -19.64 2.84
N ALA A 463 -20.06 -19.00 2.13
CA ALA A 463 -19.14 -19.69 1.26
C ALA A 463 -18.22 -20.65 2.04
N PRO A 464 -17.80 -21.78 1.44
CA PRO A 464 -16.91 -22.73 2.09
C PRO A 464 -15.62 -22.05 2.57
N HIS A 465 -15.25 -22.32 3.82
CA HIS A 465 -14.00 -21.85 4.39
C HIS A 465 -12.83 -22.70 3.89
N ILE A 466 -11.84 -22.05 3.28
CA ILE A 466 -10.56 -22.67 2.91
C ILE A 466 -9.55 -22.32 4.02
N PRO A 467 -8.98 -23.31 4.73
CA PRO A 467 -7.95 -23.04 5.73
C PRO A 467 -6.75 -22.31 5.11
N PRO A 468 -6.24 -21.23 5.73
CA PRO A 468 -5.12 -20.48 5.19
C PRO A 468 -3.85 -21.34 5.22
N VAL A 469 -3.06 -21.24 4.15
CA VAL A 469 -1.76 -21.91 4.03
C VAL A 469 -0.67 -20.87 4.02
N ALA A 470 0.42 -21.12 4.75
CA ALA A 470 1.58 -20.25 4.76
C ALA A 470 2.23 -20.14 3.37
N GLY A 471 2.78 -18.96 3.09
CA GLY A 471 3.57 -18.74 1.89
C GLY A 471 4.89 -19.50 1.95
N VAL A 472 5.35 -19.98 0.80
CA VAL A 472 6.65 -20.66 0.68
C VAL A 472 7.56 -19.81 -0.19
N LYS A 473 8.70 -19.40 0.36
CA LYS A 473 9.73 -18.70 -0.43
C LYS A 473 10.31 -19.64 -1.50
N PRO A 474 10.53 -19.15 -2.74
CA PRO A 474 11.26 -19.92 -3.74
C PRO A 474 12.67 -20.24 -3.21
N ARG A 475 13.03 -21.52 -3.11
CA ARG A 475 14.42 -21.91 -2.90
C ARG A 475 15.16 -21.68 -4.22
N ARG A 476 16.16 -20.79 -4.23
CA ARG A 476 17.14 -20.78 -5.33
C ARG A 476 17.90 -22.11 -5.25
N LEU A 477 17.80 -22.93 -6.30
CA LEU A 477 18.74 -24.02 -6.51
C LEU A 477 20.12 -23.37 -6.69
N LEU A 478 21.05 -23.69 -5.79
CA LEU A 478 22.42 -23.22 -5.80
C LEU A 478 23.17 -23.70 -7.04
#